data_AF-A0A511VAQ1-F1
#
_entry.id   AF-A0A511VAQ1-F1
#
_cell.length_a   1.000
_cell.length_b   1.000
_cell.length_c   1.000
_cell.angle_alpha   90.00
_cell.angle_beta   90.00
_cell.angle_gamma   90.00
#
_symmetry.space_group_name_H-M   'P 1'
#
loop_
_entity.id
_entity.type
_entity.pdbx_description
1 polymer ?
#
loop_
_entity_poly.entity_id
_entity_poly.type
_entity_poly.pdbx_seq_one_letter_code
_entity_poly.pdbx_strand_id
1 'polypeptide(L)'
;MKSTLRCRFVSSLVAISVAVPSAAAFLPSSTLAASPNSLNPSEIKQVQRYKEAAITMFQSLTPAEKDKLRQVRDQVTAKPLDWWRDQILQNPEVIEKLKAKDVTVEEASAMLRDMVALLYTPGDTIESLLTFKKEHYHTWTKVFGTEFKQEDLLKFAKMMQKQVAADIIMDHMLNINRPLDDIINNAIARMMKHGEFKKFGQKLAEIGITPEDVIAIRKRLVREFDPNNEVRDILIRAFARNYVDIIVHPGKLTPGKEKQVTLKVDFPGYWTIRSGIEWESSNPEVATIDAKGKLHAHKSGTTTISVKIKGVVIAQTDVTIEPENERVLSLTFSHG
;
A
#
# COMPACT_ATOMS: atom_id res chain seq x y z
N MET A 1 -2.10 -38.67 17.93
CA MET A 1 -3.26 -38.54 17.03
C MET A 1 -3.09 -37.24 16.24
N LYS A 2 -2.86 -37.33 14.92
CA LYS A 2 -2.46 -36.20 14.05
C LYS A 2 -3.63 -35.24 13.85
N SER A 3 -3.61 -34.06 14.50
CA SER A 3 -4.51 -32.95 14.15
C SER A 3 -3.82 -32.03 13.14
N THR A 4 -4.43 -31.96 11.97
CA THR A 4 -3.95 -31.41 10.72
C THR A 4 -3.77 -29.89 10.75
N LEU A 5 -2.63 -29.46 10.22
CA LEU A 5 -2.21 -28.10 9.91
C LEU A 5 -3.32 -27.27 9.21
N ARG A 6 -3.62 -26.08 9.76
CA ARG A 6 -4.24 -24.95 9.05
C ARG A 6 -3.56 -23.65 9.54
N CYS A 7 -2.63 -23.09 8.77
CA CYS A 7 -2.84 -22.10 7.69
C CYS A 7 -3.12 -20.72 8.32
N ARG A 8 -2.26 -19.73 8.06
CA ARG A 8 -2.36 -18.76 6.96
C ARG A 8 -1.08 -17.88 6.98
N PHE A 9 -0.56 -17.43 5.82
CA PHE A 9 0.58 -16.49 5.70
C PHE A 9 0.69 -15.76 4.34
N VAL A 10 0.35 -14.45 4.24
CA VAL A 10 1.14 -13.31 3.68
C VAL A 10 0.26 -12.22 2.98
N SER A 11 0.07 -11.08 3.67
CA SER A 11 0.53 -9.72 3.28
C SER A 11 0.04 -8.92 2.05
N SER A 12 -0.99 -8.09 2.26
CA SER A 12 -1.38 -6.91 1.44
C SER A 12 -0.51 -5.65 1.66
N LEU A 13 0.81 -5.80 1.79
CA LEU A 13 1.52 -5.04 2.82
C LEU A 13 1.83 -3.53 2.67
N VAL A 14 1.32 -2.83 1.66
CA VAL A 14 1.90 -1.52 1.30
C VAL A 14 0.90 -0.43 0.90
N ALA A 15 -0.35 -0.76 0.58
CA ALA A 15 -1.17 0.19 -0.18
C ALA A 15 -1.64 1.46 0.56
N ILE A 16 -1.45 1.61 1.88
CA ILE A 16 -2.04 2.77 2.60
C ILE A 16 -1.29 3.19 3.87
N SER A 17 0.03 3.09 3.97
CA SER A 17 0.69 3.78 5.09
C SER A 17 0.83 5.29 4.83
N VAL A 18 -0.26 5.92 4.36
CA VAL A 18 -0.37 7.30 3.84
C VAL A 18 0.21 7.35 2.42
N ALA A 19 -0.58 7.73 1.42
CA ALA A 19 -0.11 7.69 0.04
C ALA A 19 1.14 8.57 -0.14
N VAL A 20 2.16 8.08 -0.82
CA VAL A 20 3.39 8.86 -1.03
C VAL A 20 3.79 8.82 -2.50
N PRO A 21 3.30 9.79 -3.27
CA PRO A 21 4.12 10.48 -4.25
C PRO A 21 4.73 11.70 -3.55
N SER A 22 5.82 11.55 -2.77
CA SER A 22 6.47 12.70 -2.12
C SER A 22 8.00 12.74 -2.09
N ALA A 23 8.67 11.67 -2.52
CA ALA A 23 10.12 11.55 -2.35
C ALA A 23 10.97 12.37 -3.33
N ALA A 24 10.42 12.59 -4.51
CA ALA A 24 11.22 12.64 -5.72
C ALA A 24 11.79 14.04 -6.05
N ALA A 25 11.21 15.07 -5.43
CA ALA A 25 11.49 16.49 -5.60
C ALA A 25 12.53 17.06 -4.63
N PHE A 26 12.85 16.33 -3.56
CA PHE A 26 13.69 16.81 -2.46
C PHE A 26 15.14 16.35 -2.53
N LEU A 27 15.52 15.67 -3.61
CA LEU A 27 16.94 15.44 -3.88
C LEU A 27 17.57 16.79 -4.20
N PRO A 28 18.76 17.11 -3.66
CA PRO A 28 19.48 18.27 -4.12
C PRO A 28 19.63 18.14 -5.64
N SER A 29 19.16 19.15 -6.37
CA SER A 29 19.68 19.43 -7.70
C SER A 29 21.20 19.35 -7.59
N SER A 30 21.86 18.72 -8.55
CA SER A 30 23.27 18.31 -8.54
C SER A 30 24.30 19.43 -8.40
N THR A 31 23.89 20.59 -7.89
CA THR A 31 24.71 21.76 -7.63
C THR A 31 24.47 22.25 -6.20
N LEU A 32 25.58 22.27 -5.45
CA LEU A 32 25.89 23.09 -4.27
C LEU A 32 25.87 22.40 -2.89
N ALA A 33 27.12 22.15 -2.45
CA ALA A 33 27.67 22.31 -1.11
C ALA A 33 27.08 21.46 0.04
N ALA A 34 27.97 20.64 0.60
CA ALA A 34 27.77 19.83 1.78
C ALA A 34 27.19 20.64 2.95
N SER A 35 25.92 20.39 3.27
CA SER A 35 25.39 20.66 4.60
C SER A 35 25.81 19.53 5.55
N PRO A 36 26.11 19.78 6.83
CA PRO A 36 26.56 18.75 7.78
C PRO A 36 25.53 17.63 8.06
N ASN A 37 24.29 17.81 7.59
CA ASN A 37 23.17 16.87 7.71
C ASN A 37 22.74 16.31 6.34
N SER A 38 23.70 16.00 5.47
CA SER A 38 23.43 15.33 4.19
C SER A 38 23.23 13.83 4.40
N LEU A 39 22.19 13.27 3.76
CA LEU A 39 21.95 11.83 3.69
C LEU A 39 23.22 11.13 3.17
N ASN A 40 23.61 10.02 3.78
CA ASN A 40 24.78 9.29 3.30
C ASN A 40 24.49 8.63 1.93
N PRO A 41 25.51 8.21 1.16
CA PRO A 41 25.31 7.64 -0.18
C PRO A 41 24.37 6.43 -0.24
N SER A 42 24.29 5.63 0.83
CA SER A 42 23.39 4.49 0.92
C SER A 42 21.93 4.92 1.17
N GLU A 43 21.72 5.99 1.93
CA GLU A 43 20.42 6.61 2.15
C GLU A 43 19.93 7.29 0.88
N ILE A 44 20.80 7.99 0.13
CA ILE A 44 20.48 8.58 -1.18
C ILE A 44 20.07 7.50 -2.17
N LYS A 45 20.85 6.41 -2.30
CA LYS A 45 20.51 5.29 -3.20
C LYS A 45 19.20 4.60 -2.80
N GLN A 46 18.91 4.52 -1.50
CA GLN A 46 17.64 4.01 -1.02
C GLN A 46 16.50 4.98 -1.37
N VAL A 47 16.59 6.25 -1.01
CA VAL A 47 15.60 7.29 -1.35
C VAL A 47 15.30 7.31 -2.86
N GLN A 48 16.32 7.12 -3.69
CA GLN A 48 16.17 6.98 -5.14
C GLN A 48 15.38 5.74 -5.55
N ARG A 49 15.65 4.58 -4.95
CA ARG A 49 14.84 3.35 -5.18
C ARG A 49 13.40 3.49 -4.71
N TYR A 50 13.16 4.23 -3.62
CA TYR A 50 11.79 4.50 -3.14
C TYR A 50 11.06 5.50 -4.04
N LYS A 51 11.78 6.49 -4.59
CA LYS A 51 11.29 7.35 -5.66
C LYS A 51 10.89 6.53 -6.89
N GLU A 52 11.75 5.61 -7.33
CA GLU A 52 11.47 4.73 -8.47
C GLU A 52 10.26 3.84 -8.19
N ALA A 53 10.18 3.18 -7.04
CA ALA A 53 9.05 2.33 -6.68
C ALA A 53 7.72 3.09 -6.60
N ALA A 54 7.71 4.29 -5.99
CA ALA A 54 6.51 5.13 -5.92
C ALA A 54 6.09 5.60 -7.32
N ILE A 55 7.03 6.06 -8.15
CA ILE A 55 6.76 6.48 -9.53
C ILE A 55 6.25 5.29 -10.36
N THR A 56 6.88 4.12 -10.27
CA THR A 56 6.45 2.90 -10.97
C THR A 56 5.03 2.50 -10.57
N MET A 57 4.69 2.60 -9.27
CA MET A 57 3.33 2.33 -8.80
C MET A 57 2.32 3.28 -9.45
N PHE A 58 2.55 4.59 -9.45
CA PHE A 58 1.65 5.55 -10.10
C PHE A 58 1.60 5.39 -11.63
N GLN A 59 2.72 5.02 -12.26
CA GLN A 59 2.76 4.74 -13.69
C GLN A 59 1.91 3.53 -14.05
N SER A 60 1.90 2.51 -13.19
CA SER A 60 1.12 1.30 -13.42
C SER A 60 -0.39 1.54 -13.36
N LEU A 61 -0.87 2.58 -12.69
CA LEU A 61 -2.30 2.88 -12.61
C LEU A 61 -2.92 3.05 -14.01
N THR A 62 -4.11 2.48 -14.18
CA THR A 62 -4.92 2.68 -15.39
C THR A 62 -5.38 4.15 -15.50
N PRO A 63 -5.77 4.64 -16.69
CA PRO A 63 -6.31 5.98 -16.84
C PRO A 63 -7.48 6.27 -15.88
N ALA A 64 -8.44 5.35 -15.79
CA ALA A 64 -9.60 5.49 -14.90
C ALA A 64 -9.21 5.57 -13.41
N GLU A 65 -8.21 4.78 -12.98
CA GLU A 65 -7.70 4.85 -11.60
C GLU A 65 -6.98 6.18 -11.31
N LYS A 66 -6.21 6.70 -12.29
CA LYS A 66 -5.58 8.02 -12.17
C LYS A 66 -6.64 9.12 -12.06
N ASP A 67 -7.69 9.04 -12.87
CA ASP A 67 -8.79 10.01 -12.84
C ASP A 67 -9.55 9.95 -11.52
N LYS A 68 -9.76 8.75 -10.95
CA LYS A 68 -10.34 8.60 -9.61
C LYS A 68 -9.49 9.26 -8.54
N LEU A 69 -8.17 9.06 -8.55
CA LEU A 69 -7.27 9.73 -7.61
C LEU A 69 -7.35 11.25 -7.76
N ARG A 70 -7.32 11.78 -8.99
CA ARG A 70 -7.48 13.22 -9.24
C ARG A 70 -8.81 13.75 -8.74
N GLN A 71 -9.91 13.01 -8.94
CA GLN A 71 -11.22 13.40 -8.41
C GLN A 71 -11.20 13.54 -6.88
N VAL A 72 -10.55 12.60 -6.18
CA VAL A 72 -10.41 12.68 -4.72
C VAL A 72 -9.49 13.82 -4.31
N ARG A 73 -8.39 14.06 -5.04
CA ARG A 73 -7.53 15.24 -4.84
C ARG A 73 -8.32 16.53 -4.96
N ASP A 74 -9.15 16.65 -5.99
CA ASP A 74 -9.94 17.86 -6.25
C ASP A 74 -11.02 18.04 -5.17
N GLN A 75 -11.58 16.95 -4.61
CA GLN A 75 -12.44 17.02 -3.43
C GLN A 75 -11.69 17.53 -2.18
N VAL A 76 -10.46 17.05 -1.96
CA VAL A 76 -9.60 17.51 -0.86
C VAL A 76 -9.32 19.01 -0.99
N THR A 77 -8.93 19.48 -2.17
CA THR A 77 -8.57 20.89 -2.40
C THR A 77 -9.78 21.83 -2.41
N ALA A 78 -10.96 21.33 -2.80
CA ALA A 78 -12.21 22.10 -2.78
C ALA A 78 -12.78 22.35 -1.37
N LYS A 79 -12.34 21.60 -0.34
CA LYS A 79 -12.78 21.86 1.04
C LYS A 79 -12.26 23.21 1.53
N PRO A 80 -13.13 24.09 2.07
CA PRO A 80 -12.71 25.37 2.61
C PRO A 80 -11.86 25.20 3.88
N LEU A 81 -11.01 26.18 4.19
CA LEU A 81 -10.03 26.05 5.28
C LEU A 81 -10.68 25.95 6.66
N ASP A 82 -11.83 26.57 6.86
CA ASP A 82 -12.63 26.44 8.08
C ASP A 82 -13.13 25.00 8.30
N TRP A 83 -13.47 24.27 7.23
CA TRP A 83 -13.79 22.85 7.31
C TRP A 83 -12.60 22.03 7.82
N TRP A 84 -11.38 22.31 7.36
CA TRP A 84 -10.17 21.63 7.85
C TRP A 84 -9.91 21.88 9.34
N ARG A 85 -10.10 23.13 9.78
CA ARG A 85 -10.05 23.48 11.20
C ARG A 85 -11.08 22.72 12.01
N ASP A 86 -12.35 22.81 11.61
CA ASP A 86 -13.49 22.39 12.43
C ASP A 86 -13.75 20.88 12.37
N GLN A 87 -13.41 20.24 11.25
CA GLN A 87 -13.65 18.81 11.05
C GLN A 87 -12.39 17.98 11.21
N ILE A 88 -11.21 18.49 10.84
CA ILE A 88 -10.00 17.67 10.86
C ILE A 88 -9.12 17.97 12.07
N LEU A 89 -8.79 19.24 12.34
CA LEU A 89 -7.94 19.57 13.49
C LEU A 89 -8.71 19.43 14.81
N GLN A 90 -9.92 19.98 14.91
CA GLN A 90 -10.91 19.86 16.01
C GLN A 90 -10.46 20.27 17.43
N ASN A 91 -9.18 20.11 17.79
CA ASN A 91 -8.65 20.31 19.13
C ASN A 91 -8.30 21.79 19.35
N PRO A 92 -8.99 22.49 20.27
CA PRO A 92 -8.70 23.90 20.58
C PRO A 92 -7.27 24.13 21.08
N GLU A 93 -6.67 23.15 21.75
CA GLU A 93 -5.28 23.24 22.22
C GLU A 93 -4.29 23.35 21.05
N VAL A 94 -4.58 22.67 19.93
CA VAL A 94 -3.76 22.75 18.72
C VAL A 94 -3.77 24.18 18.17
N ILE A 95 -4.94 24.83 18.16
CA ILE A 95 -5.08 26.21 17.70
C ILE A 95 -4.25 27.16 18.57
N GLU A 96 -4.33 27.05 19.88
CA GLU A 96 -3.57 27.90 20.80
C GLU A 96 -2.05 27.69 20.67
N LYS A 97 -1.60 26.43 20.53
CA LYS A 97 -0.19 26.11 20.36
C LYS A 97 0.38 26.53 19.00
N LEU A 98 -0.43 26.48 17.93
CA LEU A 98 -0.05 27.03 16.63
C LEU A 98 0.13 28.54 16.69
N LYS A 99 -0.81 29.26 17.33
CA LYS A 99 -0.68 30.72 17.55
C LYS A 99 0.59 31.07 18.32
N ALA A 100 0.93 30.29 19.35
CA ALA A 100 2.17 30.48 20.12
C ALA A 100 3.45 30.30 19.28
N LYS A 101 3.36 29.61 18.14
CA LYS A 101 4.44 29.44 17.16
C LYS A 101 4.34 30.43 15.98
N ASP A 102 3.52 31.48 16.09
CA ASP A 102 3.26 32.44 15.02
C ASP A 102 2.69 31.78 13.75
N VAL A 103 1.85 30.75 13.92
CA VAL A 103 1.16 30.06 12.83
C VAL A 103 -0.33 30.29 12.96
N THR A 104 -0.93 30.87 11.92
CA THR A 104 -2.38 31.04 11.83
C THR A 104 -3.07 29.71 11.57
N VAL A 105 -4.36 29.63 11.94
CA VAL A 105 -5.13 28.41 11.72
C VAL A 105 -5.34 28.17 10.23
N GLU A 106 -5.43 29.23 9.44
CA GLU A 106 -5.55 29.22 7.99
C GLU A 106 -4.28 28.64 7.35
N GLU A 107 -3.08 29.07 7.76
CA GLU A 107 -1.80 28.50 7.29
C GLU A 107 -1.69 27.00 7.63
N ALA A 108 -2.00 26.62 8.87
CA ALA A 108 -1.96 25.22 9.28
C ALA A 108 -2.98 24.35 8.52
N SER A 109 -4.18 24.87 8.30
CA SER A 109 -5.25 24.21 7.55
C SER A 109 -4.88 24.06 6.08
N ALA A 110 -4.30 25.09 5.46
CA ALA A 110 -3.83 25.04 4.08
C ALA A 110 -2.69 24.02 3.92
N MET A 111 -1.70 24.05 4.82
CA MET A 111 -0.61 23.07 4.82
C MET A 111 -1.14 21.64 4.98
N LEU A 112 -2.10 21.40 5.88
CA LEU A 112 -2.69 20.08 6.05
C LEU A 112 -3.48 19.63 4.80
N ARG A 113 -4.32 20.50 4.24
CA ARG A 113 -5.07 20.25 3.00
C ARG A 113 -4.13 19.83 1.88
N ASP A 114 -3.08 20.61 1.64
CA ASP A 114 -2.16 20.40 0.52
C ASP A 114 -1.29 19.17 0.76
N MET A 115 -0.92 18.88 2.01
CA MET A 115 -0.26 17.63 2.38
C MET A 115 -1.15 16.41 2.13
N VAL A 116 -2.46 16.50 2.40
CA VAL A 116 -3.42 15.44 2.08
C VAL A 116 -3.65 15.35 0.56
N ALA A 117 -3.63 16.45 -0.17
CA ALA A 117 -3.79 16.44 -1.62
C ALA A 117 -2.64 15.69 -2.32
N LEU A 118 -1.41 15.81 -1.79
CA LEU A 118 -0.25 15.04 -2.27
C LEU A 118 -0.51 13.53 -2.27
N LEU A 119 -1.39 13.03 -1.40
CA LEU A 119 -1.72 11.60 -1.34
C LEU A 119 -2.38 11.09 -2.63
N TYR A 120 -3.01 11.99 -3.39
CA TYR A 120 -3.89 11.68 -4.50
C TYR A 120 -3.38 12.26 -5.84
N THR A 121 -2.06 12.45 -5.96
CA THR A 121 -1.42 13.12 -7.12
C THR A 121 -0.68 12.11 -8.03
N PRO A 122 -1.38 11.48 -9.00
CA PRO A 122 -0.76 10.56 -9.94
C PRO A 122 -0.07 11.28 -11.11
N GLY A 123 1.26 11.12 -11.22
CA GLY A 123 2.03 11.47 -12.42
C GLY A 123 2.68 12.86 -12.42
N ASP A 124 2.12 13.83 -11.69
CA ASP A 124 2.62 15.20 -11.42
C ASP A 124 3.22 15.33 -10.01
N THR A 125 3.51 14.18 -9.40
CA THR A 125 4.09 14.01 -8.07
C THR A 125 5.23 14.99 -7.76
N ILE A 126 6.24 15.06 -8.64
CA ILE A 126 7.44 15.88 -8.38
C ILE A 126 7.08 17.37 -8.30
N GLU A 127 6.29 17.84 -9.26
CA GLU A 127 5.89 19.24 -9.33
C GLU A 127 5.04 19.64 -8.13
N SER A 128 4.03 18.84 -7.80
CA SER A 128 3.14 19.11 -6.65
C SER A 128 3.90 19.21 -5.32
N LEU A 129 4.99 18.45 -5.17
CA LEU A 129 5.84 18.52 -3.98
C LEU A 129 6.71 19.76 -3.92
N LEU A 130 7.25 20.18 -5.06
CA LEU A 130 8.01 21.41 -5.14
C LEU A 130 7.11 22.59 -4.80
N THR A 131 5.87 22.57 -5.30
CA THR A 131 4.84 23.55 -4.94
C THR A 131 4.53 23.51 -3.45
N PHE A 132 4.23 22.34 -2.89
CA PHE A 132 4.00 22.18 -1.44
C PHE A 132 5.16 22.74 -0.61
N LYS A 133 6.40 22.39 -0.97
CA LYS A 133 7.59 22.90 -0.29
C LYS A 133 7.63 24.42 -0.35
N LYS A 134 7.49 24.98 -1.55
CA LYS A 134 7.58 26.43 -1.78
C LYS A 134 6.53 27.18 -0.97
N GLU A 135 5.30 26.69 -0.95
CA GLU A 135 4.16 27.36 -0.30
C GLU A 135 4.18 27.20 1.22
N HIS A 136 4.60 26.03 1.72
CA HIS A 136 4.45 25.68 3.14
C HIS A 136 5.76 25.62 3.93
N TYR A 137 6.92 25.98 3.33
CA TYR A 137 8.22 25.91 4.01
C TYR A 137 8.24 26.69 5.33
N HIS A 138 7.75 27.93 5.33
CA HIS A 138 7.77 28.78 6.53
C HIS A 138 6.88 28.20 7.64
N THR A 139 5.64 27.86 7.33
CA THR A 139 4.69 27.19 8.25
C THR A 139 5.28 25.90 8.80
N TRP A 140 5.85 25.06 7.93
CA TRP A 140 6.52 23.82 8.32
C TRP A 140 7.64 24.07 9.33
N THR A 141 8.54 25.02 9.05
CA THR A 141 9.67 25.32 9.94
C THR A 141 9.23 25.90 11.29
N LYS A 142 8.16 26.70 11.34
CA LYS A 142 7.58 27.17 12.60
C LYS A 142 7.02 26.02 13.44
N VAL A 143 6.36 25.05 12.81
CA VAL A 143 5.77 23.89 13.49
C VAL A 143 6.84 22.88 13.92
N PHE A 144 7.63 22.40 12.97
CA PHE A 144 8.51 21.24 13.11
C PHE A 144 9.99 21.57 13.35
N GLY A 145 10.37 22.85 13.25
CA GLY A 145 11.75 23.29 13.30
C GLY A 145 12.52 23.02 12.00
N THR A 146 13.83 23.26 12.02
CA THR A 146 14.73 22.97 10.88
C THR A 146 15.35 21.58 10.97
N GLU A 147 15.21 20.96 12.14
CA GLU A 147 15.75 19.64 12.47
C GLU A 147 14.84 18.47 12.07
N PHE A 148 13.60 18.75 11.68
CA PHE A 148 12.68 17.80 11.06
C PHE A 148 12.36 18.29 9.65
N LYS A 149 13.06 17.72 8.68
CA LYS A 149 12.96 18.12 7.27
C LYS A 149 11.74 17.45 6.64
N GLN A 150 11.19 18.04 5.59
CA GLN A 150 10.14 17.38 4.78
C GLN A 150 10.62 16.04 4.20
N GLU A 151 11.93 15.86 4.01
CA GLU A 151 12.57 14.59 3.62
C GLU A 151 12.38 13.47 4.67
N ASP A 152 12.23 13.82 5.95
CA ASP A 152 12.01 12.85 7.03
C ASP A 152 10.61 12.23 6.95
N LEU A 153 9.63 12.91 6.32
CA LEU A 153 8.32 12.33 6.02
C LEU A 153 8.43 11.13 5.07
N LEU A 154 9.35 11.17 4.11
CA LEU A 154 9.57 10.05 3.21
C LEU A 154 10.13 8.85 3.98
N LYS A 155 11.11 9.10 4.85
CA LYS A 155 11.70 8.08 5.70
C LYS A 155 10.63 7.48 6.61
N PHE A 156 9.76 8.33 7.18
CA PHE A 156 8.61 7.93 7.97
C PHE A 156 7.69 7.01 7.17
N ALA A 157 7.19 7.43 6.01
CA ALA A 157 6.26 6.64 5.20
C ALA A 157 6.84 5.27 4.82
N LYS A 158 8.12 5.23 4.42
CA LYS A 158 8.86 3.99 4.14
C LYS A 158 8.93 3.07 5.36
N MET A 159 9.25 3.60 6.53
CA MET A 159 9.35 2.80 7.75
C MET A 159 7.97 2.35 8.23
N MET A 160 6.94 3.17 8.01
CA MET A 160 5.55 2.84 8.28
C MET A 160 5.09 1.67 7.42
N GLN A 161 5.42 1.70 6.13
CA GLN A 161 5.22 0.57 5.22
C GLN A 161 5.97 -0.69 5.70
N LYS A 162 7.24 -0.57 6.11
CA LYS A 162 8.02 -1.70 6.64
C LYS A 162 7.47 -2.24 7.97
N GLN A 163 6.93 -1.38 8.82
CA GLN A 163 6.41 -1.77 10.12
C GLN A 163 5.05 -2.44 9.98
N VAL A 164 4.15 -1.85 9.19
CA VAL A 164 2.91 -2.51 8.77
C VAL A 164 3.27 -3.86 8.16
N ALA A 165 4.35 -3.91 7.37
CA ALA A 165 4.97 -5.14 6.85
C ALA A 165 5.28 -6.21 7.87
N ALA A 166 6.11 -5.86 8.83
CA ALA A 166 6.44 -6.77 9.92
C ALA A 166 5.18 -7.20 10.69
N ASP A 167 4.22 -6.32 10.93
CA ASP A 167 3.02 -6.63 11.72
C ASP A 167 2.05 -7.57 11.02
N ILE A 168 1.77 -7.37 9.72
CA ILE A 168 0.93 -8.35 8.99
C ILE A 168 1.64 -9.69 8.97
N ILE A 169 2.96 -9.72 8.83
CA ILE A 169 3.72 -10.97 8.92
C ILE A 169 3.55 -11.57 10.33
N MET A 170 3.81 -10.83 11.40
CA MET A 170 3.77 -11.36 12.77
C MET A 170 2.38 -11.82 13.20
N ASP A 171 1.32 -11.03 12.95
CA ASP A 171 -0.07 -11.39 13.29
C ASP A 171 -0.49 -12.70 12.61
N HIS A 172 0.16 -13.01 11.49
CA HIS A 172 -0.04 -14.22 10.76
C HIS A 172 0.69 -15.43 11.33
N MET A 173 1.94 -15.23 11.77
CA MET A 173 2.76 -16.19 12.53
C MET A 173 2.02 -16.64 13.77
N LEU A 174 1.22 -15.74 14.33
CA LEU A 174 0.50 -15.93 15.56
C LEU A 174 -1.00 -16.27 15.36
N ASN A 175 -1.50 -16.38 14.12
CA ASN A 175 -2.93 -16.62 13.83
C ASN A 175 -3.92 -15.62 14.49
N ILE A 176 -3.51 -14.36 14.65
CA ILE A 176 -4.29 -13.31 15.33
C ILE A 176 -5.36 -12.69 14.39
N ASN A 177 -5.19 -12.78 13.05
CA ASN A 177 -6.10 -12.27 12.01
C ASN A 177 -6.69 -10.86 12.30
N ARG A 178 -5.86 -9.96 12.79
CA ARG A 178 -6.27 -8.59 13.13
C ARG A 178 -6.80 -7.83 11.90
N PRO A 179 -7.79 -6.93 12.07
CA PRO A 179 -8.18 -5.98 11.02
C PRO A 179 -6.99 -5.13 10.55
N LEU A 180 -6.90 -4.87 9.24
CA LEU A 180 -5.82 -4.05 8.66
C LEU A 180 -5.75 -2.67 9.32
N ASP A 181 -6.91 -2.10 9.64
CA ASP A 181 -7.01 -0.78 10.22
C ASP A 181 -6.32 -0.70 11.59
N ASP A 182 -6.45 -1.75 12.42
CA ASP A 182 -5.80 -1.84 13.73
C ASP A 182 -4.30 -2.05 13.60
N ILE A 183 -3.84 -2.79 12.59
CA ILE A 183 -2.41 -2.95 12.30
C ILE A 183 -1.78 -1.59 11.99
N ILE A 184 -2.43 -0.79 11.15
CA ILE A 184 -1.93 0.56 10.81
C ILE A 184 -1.99 1.47 12.04
N ASN A 185 -3.07 1.42 12.84
CA ASN A 185 -3.19 2.21 14.07
C ASN A 185 -2.05 1.89 15.05
N ASN A 186 -1.75 0.61 15.25
CA ASN A 186 -0.67 0.17 16.12
C ASN A 186 0.72 0.58 15.59
N ALA A 187 0.93 0.50 14.27
CA ALA A 187 2.17 0.94 13.64
C ALA A 187 2.41 2.44 13.85
N ILE A 188 1.39 3.28 13.62
CA ILE A 188 1.44 4.73 13.88
C ILE A 188 1.80 4.99 15.35
N ALA A 189 1.06 4.39 16.28
CA ALA A 189 1.27 4.60 17.71
C ALA A 189 2.69 4.21 18.15
N ARG A 190 3.21 3.06 17.69
CA ARG A 190 4.56 2.62 18.04
C ARG A 190 5.65 3.50 17.41
N MET A 191 5.52 3.84 16.13
CA MET A 191 6.53 4.65 15.46
C MET A 191 6.64 6.05 16.08
N MET A 192 5.51 6.66 16.46
CA MET A 192 5.55 7.97 17.11
C MET A 192 6.07 7.94 18.55
N LYS A 193 6.09 6.76 19.20
CA LYS A 193 6.55 6.60 20.59
C LYS A 193 8.01 6.11 20.69
N HIS A 194 8.56 5.52 19.63
CA HIS A 194 9.86 4.83 19.66
C HIS A 194 10.76 5.16 18.45
N GLY A 195 12.05 4.81 18.56
CA GLY A 195 13.02 4.93 17.48
C GLY A 195 13.24 6.37 16.99
N GLU A 196 13.66 6.51 15.74
CA GLU A 196 13.93 7.81 15.11
C GLU A 196 12.68 8.70 14.94
N PHE A 197 11.50 8.09 14.85
CA PHE A 197 10.23 8.81 14.68
C PHE A 197 9.59 9.24 16.00
N LYS A 198 10.18 8.88 17.15
CA LYS A 198 9.87 9.50 18.44
C LYS A 198 9.99 11.02 18.36
N LYS A 199 11.00 11.53 17.64
CA LYS A 199 11.20 12.96 17.44
C LYS A 199 10.04 13.60 16.68
N PHE A 200 9.51 12.91 15.67
CA PHE A 200 8.32 13.37 14.96
C PHE A 200 7.10 13.41 15.87
N GLY A 201 6.88 12.37 16.69
CA GLY A 201 5.83 12.36 17.70
C GLY A 201 5.97 13.50 18.73
N GLN A 202 7.20 13.80 19.16
CA GLN A 202 7.48 14.94 20.03
C GLN A 202 7.13 16.28 19.38
N LYS A 203 7.45 16.46 18.10
CA LYS A 203 7.08 17.69 17.37
C LYS A 203 5.59 17.87 17.19
N LEU A 204 4.85 16.79 16.96
CA LEU A 204 3.39 16.83 16.97
C LEU A 204 2.86 17.18 18.37
N ALA A 205 3.44 16.63 19.43
CA ALA A 205 3.05 16.95 20.80
C ALA A 205 3.30 18.42 21.18
N GLU A 206 4.36 19.05 20.64
CA GLU A 206 4.62 20.50 20.81
C GLU A 206 3.47 21.36 20.29
N ILE A 207 2.70 20.88 19.31
CA ILE A 207 1.48 21.53 18.80
C ILE A 207 0.19 20.88 19.31
N GLY A 208 0.26 20.03 20.35
CA GLY A 208 -0.92 19.43 20.97
C GLY A 208 -1.53 18.28 20.17
N ILE A 209 -0.79 17.69 19.23
CA ILE A 209 -1.21 16.53 18.46
C ILE A 209 -0.56 15.27 19.04
N THR A 210 -1.38 14.36 19.54
CA THR A 210 -0.96 13.04 20.04
C THR A 210 -1.02 11.98 18.93
N PRO A 211 -0.40 10.80 19.10
CA PRO A 211 -0.59 9.67 18.19
C PRO A 211 -2.05 9.25 18.04
N GLU A 212 -2.84 9.38 19.11
CA GLU A 212 -4.26 9.11 19.14
C GLU A 212 -5.03 10.12 18.27
N ASP A 213 -4.63 11.40 18.28
CA ASP A 213 -5.19 12.42 17.38
C ASP A 213 -4.87 12.14 15.91
N VAL A 214 -3.64 11.69 15.61
CA VAL A 214 -3.26 11.30 14.24
C VAL A 214 -4.13 10.15 13.72
N ILE A 215 -4.40 9.15 14.56
CA ILE A 215 -5.31 8.05 14.21
C ILE A 215 -6.74 8.57 13.99
N ALA A 216 -7.21 9.49 14.84
CA ALA A 216 -8.54 10.09 14.69
C ALA A 216 -8.65 10.92 13.40
N ILE A 217 -7.63 11.74 13.09
CA ILE A 217 -7.51 12.50 11.84
C ILE A 217 -7.60 11.56 10.64
N ARG A 218 -6.78 10.50 10.61
CA ARG A 218 -6.82 9.50 9.53
C ARG A 218 -8.22 8.92 9.35
N LYS A 219 -8.89 8.52 10.44
CA LYS A 219 -10.26 7.96 10.38
C LYS A 219 -11.28 8.97 9.86
N ARG A 220 -11.12 10.26 10.16
CA ARG A 220 -11.98 11.32 9.60
C ARG A 220 -11.73 11.49 8.11
N LEU A 221 -10.47 11.55 7.68
CA LEU A 221 -10.09 11.66 6.27
C LEU A 221 -10.59 10.48 5.43
N VAL A 222 -10.45 9.24 5.92
CA VAL A 222 -10.96 8.05 5.21
C VAL A 222 -12.49 8.11 5.09
N ARG A 223 -13.20 8.47 6.16
CA ARG A 223 -14.67 8.59 6.11
C ARG A 223 -15.13 9.65 5.12
N GLU A 224 -14.38 10.74 4.99
CA GLU A 224 -14.74 11.83 4.10
C GLU A 224 -14.40 11.52 2.63
N PHE A 225 -13.18 11.06 2.36
CA PHE A 225 -12.61 11.02 1.01
C PHE A 225 -12.52 9.62 0.40
N ASP A 226 -12.63 8.57 1.21
CA ASP A 226 -12.60 7.18 0.74
C ASP A 226 -13.52 6.23 1.55
N PRO A 227 -14.82 6.57 1.73
CA PRO A 227 -15.72 5.82 2.62
C PRO A 227 -15.90 4.34 2.21
N ASN A 228 -15.74 4.04 0.92
CA ASN A 228 -15.88 2.69 0.37
C ASN A 228 -14.53 1.99 0.14
N ASN A 229 -13.41 2.61 0.55
CA ASN A 229 -12.06 2.11 0.32
C ASN A 229 -11.70 1.91 -1.17
N GLU A 230 -12.28 2.70 -2.07
CA GLU A 230 -12.00 2.60 -3.50
C GLU A 230 -10.55 3.03 -3.78
N VAL A 231 -10.08 4.12 -3.17
CA VAL A 231 -8.69 4.58 -3.34
C VAL A 231 -7.72 3.56 -2.75
N ARG A 232 -8.00 3.06 -1.54
CA ARG A 232 -7.24 1.94 -0.97
C ARG A 232 -7.10 0.80 -1.97
N ASP A 233 -8.22 0.33 -2.52
CA ASP A 233 -8.25 -0.87 -3.34
C ASP A 233 -7.51 -0.64 -4.68
N ILE A 234 -7.57 0.57 -5.23
CA ILE A 234 -6.75 1.01 -6.38
C ILE A 234 -5.26 0.87 -6.06
N LEU A 235 -4.82 1.38 -4.91
CA LEU A 235 -3.42 1.31 -4.50
C LEU A 235 -2.99 -0.13 -4.24
N ILE A 236 -3.86 -0.99 -3.69
CA ILE A 236 -3.60 -2.43 -3.53
C ILE A 236 -3.38 -3.09 -4.91
N ARG A 237 -4.26 -2.85 -5.87
CA ARG A 237 -4.16 -3.41 -7.23
C ARG A 237 -2.95 -2.88 -7.99
N ALA A 238 -2.62 -1.60 -7.83
CA ALA A 238 -1.42 -1.02 -8.44
C ALA A 238 -0.15 -1.69 -7.92
N PHE A 239 -0.04 -1.86 -6.60
CA PHE A 239 1.06 -2.61 -6.01
C PHE A 239 1.12 -4.04 -6.57
N ALA A 240 -0.02 -4.74 -6.58
CA ALA A 240 -0.06 -6.13 -7.01
C ALA A 240 0.37 -6.31 -8.47
N ARG A 241 -0.05 -5.43 -9.38
CA ARG A 241 0.37 -5.47 -10.80
C ARG A 241 1.88 -5.38 -11.03
N ASN A 242 2.62 -4.75 -10.12
CA ASN A 242 4.07 -4.60 -10.28
C ASN A 242 4.87 -5.68 -9.57
N TYR A 243 4.31 -6.28 -8.53
CA TYR A 243 5.10 -7.08 -7.59
C TYR A 243 4.50 -8.46 -7.33
N VAL A 244 3.33 -8.78 -7.85
CA VAL A 244 2.63 -10.03 -7.55
C VAL A 244 2.41 -10.82 -8.84
N ASP A 245 2.68 -12.12 -8.77
CA ASP A 245 2.47 -13.04 -9.88
C ASP A 245 1.86 -14.36 -9.40
N ILE A 246 0.98 -14.95 -10.20
CA ILE A 246 0.40 -16.27 -9.96
C ILE A 246 1.19 -17.29 -10.77
N ILE A 247 1.94 -18.14 -10.06
CA ILE A 247 2.74 -19.20 -10.67
C ILE A 247 1.93 -20.50 -10.65
N VAL A 248 1.48 -20.94 -11.82
CA VAL A 248 0.96 -22.29 -12.04
C VAL A 248 2.13 -23.21 -12.35
N HIS A 249 2.36 -24.24 -11.53
CA HIS A 249 3.48 -25.15 -11.73
C HIS A 249 3.43 -25.82 -13.14
N PRO A 250 4.59 -26.08 -13.78
CA PRO A 250 4.67 -26.57 -15.15
C PRO A 250 4.08 -27.98 -15.33
N GLY A 251 3.84 -28.36 -16.59
CA GLY A 251 3.25 -29.65 -17.00
C GLY A 251 1.91 -29.48 -17.73
N LYS A 252 1.39 -30.52 -18.37
CA LYS A 252 0.01 -30.48 -18.91
C LYS A 252 -1.01 -30.62 -17.80
N LEU A 253 -2.17 -30.00 -17.95
CA LEU A 253 -3.30 -30.15 -17.04
C LEU A 253 -4.46 -30.75 -17.83
N THR A 254 -4.84 -31.98 -17.51
CA THR A 254 -5.97 -32.72 -18.11
C THR A 254 -6.99 -33.06 -17.01
N PRO A 255 -8.23 -33.43 -17.34
CA PRO A 255 -9.22 -33.87 -16.37
C PRO A 255 -8.65 -34.90 -15.36
N GLY A 256 -9.04 -34.75 -14.09
CA GLY A 256 -8.58 -35.61 -13.00
C GLY A 256 -7.16 -35.34 -12.49
N LYS A 257 -6.41 -34.43 -13.12
CA LYS A 257 -5.07 -34.02 -12.63
C LYS A 257 -5.15 -32.82 -11.71
N GLU A 258 -4.07 -32.66 -10.95
CA GLU A 258 -3.93 -31.58 -9.96
C GLU A 258 -2.61 -30.85 -10.15
N LYS A 259 -2.59 -29.58 -9.75
CA LYS A 259 -1.38 -28.76 -9.75
C LYS A 259 -1.31 -27.85 -8.53
N GLN A 260 -0.08 -27.56 -8.13
CA GLN A 260 0.17 -26.47 -7.20
C GLN A 260 0.17 -25.14 -7.96
N VAL A 261 -0.60 -24.20 -7.43
CA VAL A 261 -0.57 -22.79 -7.78
C VAL A 261 -0.01 -22.04 -6.57
N THR A 262 0.91 -21.13 -6.81
CA THR A 262 1.54 -20.32 -5.76
C THR A 262 1.49 -18.85 -6.12
N LEU A 263 1.37 -17.99 -5.11
CA LEU A 263 1.43 -16.55 -5.30
C LEU A 263 2.86 -16.08 -4.97
N LYS A 264 3.53 -15.46 -5.94
CA LYS A 264 4.85 -14.86 -5.79
C LYS A 264 4.69 -13.37 -5.47
N VAL A 265 5.51 -12.86 -4.54
CA VAL A 265 5.64 -11.42 -4.28
C VAL A 265 7.10 -11.00 -4.37
N ASP A 266 7.39 -9.99 -5.19
CA ASP A 266 8.74 -9.50 -5.49
C ASP A 266 8.97 -8.09 -4.91
N PHE A 267 8.70 -7.93 -3.61
CA PHE A 267 8.89 -6.68 -2.89
C PHE A 267 8.92 -6.89 -1.36
N PRO A 268 9.88 -6.30 -0.61
CA PRO A 268 11.14 -5.70 -1.05
C PRO A 268 12.21 -6.77 -1.40
N GLY A 269 11.80 -8.03 -1.42
CA GLY A 269 12.55 -9.21 -1.82
C GLY A 269 11.57 -10.29 -2.26
N TYR A 270 12.08 -11.47 -2.58
CA TYR A 270 11.29 -12.56 -3.13
C TYR A 270 10.60 -13.38 -2.04
N TRP A 271 9.28 -13.53 -2.16
CA TRP A 271 8.45 -14.35 -1.27
C TRP A 271 7.53 -15.26 -2.06
N THR A 272 7.28 -16.46 -1.54
CA THR A 272 6.25 -17.36 -2.06
C THR A 272 5.20 -17.60 -0.99
N ILE A 273 3.97 -17.25 -1.34
CA ILE A 273 2.79 -17.31 -0.49
C ILE A 273 2.01 -18.56 -0.83
N ARG A 274 1.78 -19.40 0.18
CA ARG A 274 1.11 -20.70 0.04
C ARG A 274 -0.14 -20.84 0.92
N SER A 275 -0.49 -19.80 1.67
CA SER A 275 -1.53 -19.86 2.70
C SER A 275 -2.02 -18.46 3.03
N GLY A 276 -3.23 -18.28 3.56
CA GLY A 276 -3.70 -16.92 3.98
C GLY A 276 -4.17 -15.99 2.88
N ILE A 277 -4.32 -16.56 1.69
CA ILE A 277 -4.88 -15.92 0.52
C ILE A 277 -6.16 -16.66 0.13
N GLU A 278 -7.09 -15.92 -0.46
CA GLU A 278 -8.37 -16.45 -0.90
C GLU A 278 -8.26 -16.75 -2.41
N TRP A 279 -8.34 -18.02 -2.78
CA TRP A 279 -8.38 -18.42 -4.18
C TRP A 279 -9.83 -18.55 -4.65
N GLU A 280 -10.09 -18.19 -5.89
CA GLU A 280 -11.39 -18.33 -6.54
C GLU A 280 -11.20 -18.79 -7.98
N SER A 281 -12.09 -19.65 -8.46
CA SER A 281 -12.19 -20.02 -9.87
C SER A 281 -13.44 -19.39 -10.46
N SER A 282 -13.34 -18.75 -11.62
CA SER A 282 -14.49 -18.20 -12.34
C SER A 282 -15.43 -19.29 -12.86
N ASN A 283 -14.95 -20.53 -12.99
CA ASN A 283 -15.72 -21.67 -13.45
C ASN A 283 -15.28 -22.95 -12.71
N PRO A 284 -15.84 -23.23 -11.52
CA PRO A 284 -15.55 -24.43 -10.74
C PRO A 284 -15.79 -25.74 -11.48
N GLU A 285 -16.70 -25.77 -12.46
CA GLU A 285 -16.95 -26.95 -13.29
C GLU A 285 -15.76 -27.28 -14.21
N VAL A 286 -14.93 -26.29 -14.53
CA VAL A 286 -13.67 -26.48 -15.28
C VAL A 286 -12.55 -26.84 -14.33
N ALA A 287 -12.31 -26.02 -13.30
CA ALA A 287 -11.30 -26.29 -12.28
C ALA A 287 -11.69 -25.68 -10.94
N THR A 288 -11.39 -26.37 -9.84
CA THR A 288 -11.49 -25.83 -8.48
C THR A 288 -10.12 -25.63 -7.87
N ILE A 289 -9.95 -24.64 -7.02
CA ILE A 289 -8.71 -24.39 -6.28
C ILE A 289 -9.00 -24.29 -4.79
N ASP A 290 -8.22 -24.98 -3.96
CA ASP A 290 -8.39 -24.94 -2.51
C ASP A 290 -7.63 -23.78 -1.84
N ALA A 291 -7.85 -23.59 -0.55
CA ALA A 291 -7.20 -22.54 0.25
C ALA A 291 -5.66 -22.70 0.38
N LYS A 292 -5.09 -23.82 -0.06
CA LYS A 292 -3.65 -24.09 -0.10
C LYS A 292 -3.07 -23.92 -1.52
N GLY A 293 -3.88 -23.47 -2.47
CA GLY A 293 -3.47 -23.29 -3.87
C GLY A 293 -3.41 -24.60 -4.65
N LYS A 294 -4.08 -25.66 -4.19
CA LYS A 294 -4.17 -26.92 -4.94
C LYS A 294 -5.30 -26.84 -5.95
N LEU A 295 -4.93 -26.70 -7.22
CA LEU A 295 -5.85 -26.67 -8.36
C LEU A 295 -6.19 -28.10 -8.80
N HIS A 296 -7.47 -28.41 -8.94
CA HIS A 296 -8.00 -29.69 -9.39
C HIS A 296 -8.72 -29.46 -10.72
N ALA A 297 -8.34 -30.20 -11.75
CA ALA A 297 -8.92 -30.11 -13.09
C ALA A 297 -10.09 -31.09 -13.25
N HIS A 298 -11.24 -30.59 -13.69
CA HIS A 298 -12.47 -31.38 -13.81
C HIS A 298 -12.81 -31.69 -15.26
N LYS A 299 -12.84 -30.68 -16.13
CA LYS A 299 -13.14 -30.86 -17.56
C LYS A 299 -12.27 -29.94 -18.42
N SER A 300 -12.11 -30.32 -19.69
CA SER A 300 -11.42 -29.48 -20.67
C SER A 300 -12.11 -28.12 -20.83
N GLY A 301 -11.31 -27.07 -20.98
CA GLY A 301 -11.80 -25.69 -21.08
C GLY A 301 -10.87 -24.71 -20.38
N THR A 302 -11.24 -23.44 -20.37
CA THR A 302 -10.46 -22.37 -19.72
C THR A 302 -11.26 -21.78 -18.56
N THR A 303 -10.58 -21.53 -17.45
CA THR A 303 -11.14 -20.79 -16.31
C THR A 303 -10.11 -19.82 -15.75
N THR A 304 -10.57 -18.72 -15.19
CA THR A 304 -9.72 -17.71 -14.56
C THR A 304 -9.60 -18.03 -13.08
N ILE A 305 -8.36 -18.21 -12.63
CA ILE A 305 -8.02 -18.35 -11.22
C ILE A 305 -7.63 -16.99 -10.68
N SER A 306 -8.35 -16.56 -9.64
CA SER A 306 -8.16 -15.27 -8.98
C SER A 306 -7.63 -15.47 -7.57
N VAL A 307 -6.79 -14.53 -7.12
CA VAL A 307 -6.40 -14.44 -5.72
C VAL A 307 -6.88 -13.13 -5.12
N LYS A 308 -7.54 -13.24 -3.97
CA LYS A 308 -8.04 -12.12 -3.17
C LYS A 308 -7.28 -12.04 -1.85
N ILE A 309 -7.08 -10.81 -1.37
CA ILE A 309 -6.68 -10.57 0.01
C ILE A 309 -7.64 -9.57 0.63
N LYS A 310 -8.27 -9.97 1.75
CA LYS A 310 -9.24 -9.15 2.49
C LYS A 310 -10.33 -8.58 1.57
N GLY A 311 -10.83 -9.41 0.64
CA GLY A 311 -11.88 -9.05 -0.32
C GLY A 311 -11.41 -8.35 -1.61
N VAL A 312 -10.15 -7.94 -1.71
CA VAL A 312 -9.61 -7.26 -2.91
C VAL A 312 -8.94 -8.28 -3.82
N VAL A 313 -9.37 -8.38 -5.09
CA VAL A 313 -8.66 -9.16 -6.12
C VAL A 313 -7.32 -8.50 -6.41
N ILE A 314 -6.23 -9.23 -6.22
CA ILE A 314 -4.87 -8.72 -6.37
C ILE A 314 -4.16 -9.27 -7.62
N ALA A 315 -4.51 -10.47 -8.07
CA ALA A 315 -3.98 -11.05 -9.30
C ALA A 315 -4.97 -12.08 -9.87
N GLN A 316 -4.88 -12.31 -11.17
CA GLN A 316 -5.67 -13.32 -11.89
C GLN A 316 -4.80 -13.96 -12.98
N THR A 317 -5.09 -15.21 -13.30
CA THR A 317 -4.45 -15.93 -14.40
C THR A 317 -5.43 -16.91 -15.03
N ASP A 318 -5.40 -17.04 -16.35
CA ASP A 318 -6.20 -18.03 -17.05
C ASP A 318 -5.50 -19.38 -17.02
N VAL A 319 -6.28 -20.43 -16.71
CA VAL A 319 -5.83 -21.81 -16.73
C VAL A 319 -6.66 -22.59 -17.74
N THR A 320 -5.96 -23.19 -18.69
CA THR A 320 -6.55 -24.07 -19.71
C THR A 320 -6.29 -25.52 -19.34
N ILE A 321 -7.35 -26.31 -19.33
CA ILE A 321 -7.33 -27.76 -19.19
C ILE A 321 -7.48 -28.36 -20.58
N GLU A 322 -6.47 -29.13 -21.00
CA GLU A 322 -6.47 -29.84 -22.27
C GLU A 322 -7.35 -31.10 -22.16
N PRO A 323 -8.00 -31.54 -23.25
CA PRO A 323 -8.66 -32.84 -23.29
C PRO A 323 -7.63 -33.95 -23.05
N GLU A 324 -8.05 -35.04 -22.42
CA GLU A 324 -7.22 -36.24 -22.34
C GLU A 324 -7.11 -36.83 -23.75
N ASN A 325 -5.88 -36.99 -24.24
CA ASN A 325 -5.66 -37.56 -25.56
C ASN A 325 -5.96 -39.07 -25.44
N GLU A 326 -7.18 -39.48 -25.79
CA GLU A 326 -7.53 -40.89 -25.88
C GLU A 326 -6.54 -41.55 -26.85
N ARG A 327 -5.66 -42.40 -26.33
CA ARG A 327 -4.91 -43.31 -27.19
C ARG A 327 -5.95 -44.20 -27.86
N VAL A 328 -6.25 -43.92 -29.11
CA VAL A 328 -6.98 -44.84 -29.98
C VAL A 328 -6.16 -46.13 -30.00
N LEU A 329 -6.56 -47.12 -29.20
CA LEU A 329 -6.08 -48.48 -29.35
C LEU A 329 -6.62 -48.95 -30.69
N SER A 330 -5.77 -48.90 -31.72
CA SER A 330 -6.06 -49.55 -32.99
C SER A 330 -6.18 -51.04 -32.72
N LEU A 331 -7.42 -51.52 -32.58
CA LEU A 331 -7.74 -52.95 -32.61
C LEU A 331 -7.48 -53.43 -34.05
N THR A 332 -6.28 -53.97 -34.30
CA THR A 332 -6.04 -54.76 -35.50
C THR A 332 -6.81 -56.07 -35.39
N PHE A 333 -7.97 -56.14 -36.04
CA PHE A 333 -8.64 -57.40 -36.31
C PHE A 333 -7.87 -58.15 -37.41
N SER A 334 -7.02 -59.11 -37.03
CA SER A 334 -6.50 -60.11 -37.96
C SER A 334 -7.64 -61.06 -38.32
N HIS A 335 -8.17 -60.95 -39.54
CA HIS A 335 -9.02 -62.00 -40.12
C HIS A 335 -8.11 -63.15 -40.56
N GLY A 336 -8.35 -64.33 -40.03
CA GLY A 336 -7.69 -65.58 -40.43
C GLY A 336 -8.43 -66.28 -41.56
#